data_AF-A0AAJ3FSM5-F1
#
_entry.id   AF-A0AAJ3FSM5-F1
#
_cell.length_a   1.000
_cell.length_b   1.000
_cell.length_c   1.000
_cell.angle_alpha   90.00
_cell.angle_beta   90.00
_cell.angle_gamma   90.00
#
_symmetry.space_group_name_H-M   'P 1'
#
loop_
_entity.id
_entity.type
_entity.pdbx_description
1 polymer ?
#
loop_
_entity_poly.entity_id
_entity_poly.type
_entity_poly.pdbx_seq_one_letter_code
_entity_poly.pdbx_strand_id
1 'polypeptide(L)'
;MRIVVALGGNALLRRGEPMTAENQRANIRVATEQIAKIHAGNELVIAHGNGPQVGLLSLQAAAYTSVSPYPLDVLGAETEGMIGYIIEQELGNLLDFEVPFATLLTQVEVDGNDPAFQKPSKPIGPVYSKSEAEKLAAQKGWSIAPDGDKFRRVVASPRPKRIFEIRPIKWLLEK
;
A
#
# COMPACT_ATOMS: atom_id res chain seq x y z
N MET A 1 -1.16 23.65 11.62
CA MET A 1 -1.65 23.61 10.21
C MET A 1 -2.04 22.18 9.86
N ARG A 2 -2.97 21.97 8.92
CA ARG A 2 -3.31 20.63 8.44
C ARG A 2 -2.39 20.20 7.30
N ILE A 3 -1.70 19.07 7.47
CA ILE A 3 -0.70 18.56 6.53
C ILE A 3 -1.09 17.13 6.12
N VAL A 4 -1.17 16.89 4.82
CA VAL A 4 -1.33 15.53 4.27
C VAL A 4 0.05 15.03 3.83
N VAL A 5 0.53 13.98 4.47
CA VAL A 5 1.80 13.31 4.15
C VAL A 5 1.51 12.04 3.36
N ALA A 6 1.96 11.95 2.12
CA ALA A 6 1.81 10.76 1.28
C ALA A 6 3.14 9.99 1.20
N LEU A 7 3.23 8.86 1.91
CA LEU A 7 4.39 7.98 1.91
C LEU A 7 4.44 7.16 0.61
N GLY A 8 5.48 7.38 -0.19
CA GLY A 8 5.75 6.60 -1.39
C GLY A 8 6.25 5.18 -1.07
N GLY A 9 6.25 4.30 -2.08
CA GLY A 9 6.69 2.91 -1.92
C GLY A 9 8.10 2.77 -1.32
N ASN A 10 9.03 3.67 -1.67
CA ASN A 10 10.40 3.68 -1.14
C ASN A 10 10.49 3.98 0.36
N ALA A 11 9.48 4.64 0.94
CA ALA A 11 9.40 4.86 2.39
C ALA A 11 8.98 3.59 3.14
N LEU A 12 8.43 2.60 2.42
CA LEU A 12 7.95 1.35 3.00
C LEU A 12 8.85 0.16 2.66
N LEU A 13 9.41 0.14 1.45
CA LEU A 13 10.37 -0.86 1.00
C LEU A 13 11.20 -0.30 -0.16
N ARG A 14 12.52 -0.30 -0.05
CA ARG A 14 13.38 0.23 -1.12
C ARG A 14 13.51 -0.79 -2.25
N ARG A 15 13.78 -0.27 -3.45
CA ARG A 15 14.01 -1.11 -4.63
C ARG A 15 15.18 -2.07 -4.39
N GLY A 16 14.93 -3.36 -4.55
CA GLY A 16 15.94 -4.42 -4.42
C GLY A 16 16.08 -5.00 -3.01
N GLU A 17 15.42 -4.42 -2.01
CA GLU A 17 15.39 -5.01 -0.67
C GLU A 17 14.49 -6.26 -0.64
N PRO A 18 14.89 -7.31 0.09
CA PRO A 18 13.99 -8.40 0.43
C PRO A 18 12.72 -7.88 1.13
N MET A 19 11.56 -8.40 0.73
CA MET A 19 10.26 -8.06 1.32
C MET A 19 10.07 -8.71 2.70
N THR A 20 10.89 -8.33 3.68
CA THR A 20 10.80 -8.81 5.07
C THR A 20 10.20 -7.77 6.00
N ALA A 21 9.67 -8.22 7.13
CA ALA A 21 9.09 -7.34 8.15
C ALA A 21 10.14 -6.40 8.74
N GLU A 22 11.38 -6.87 8.91
CA GLU A 22 12.50 -6.08 9.43
C GLU A 22 12.85 -4.93 8.49
N ASN A 23 12.97 -5.19 7.19
CA ASN A 23 13.26 -4.15 6.20
C ASN A 23 12.11 -3.13 6.11
N GLN A 24 10.87 -3.60 6.14
CA GLN A 24 9.71 -2.72 6.13
C GLN A 24 9.69 -1.81 7.36
N ARG A 25 9.90 -2.36 8.56
CA ARG A 25 9.97 -1.58 9.80
C ARG A 25 11.11 -0.60 9.80
N ALA A 26 12.31 -0.99 9.35
CA ALA A 26 13.46 -0.11 9.29
C ALA A 26 13.22 1.09 8.35
N ASN A 27 12.56 0.88 7.21
CA ASN A 27 12.20 1.97 6.30
C ASN A 27 11.11 2.88 6.88
N ILE A 28 10.07 2.30 7.47
CA ILE A 28 8.99 3.07 8.09
C ILE A 28 9.53 3.93 9.24
N ARG A 29 10.45 3.40 10.06
CA ARG A 29 11.11 4.15 11.13
C ARG A 29 11.74 5.45 10.64
N VAL A 30 12.48 5.40 9.53
CA VAL A 30 13.10 6.60 8.95
C VAL A 30 12.05 7.64 8.54
N ALA A 31 10.92 7.18 8.00
CA ALA A 31 9.81 8.05 7.64
C ALA A 31 9.12 8.64 8.87
N THR A 32 8.85 7.85 9.91
CA THR A 32 8.19 8.30 11.15
C THR A 32 9.06 9.26 11.94
N GLU A 33 10.39 9.11 11.92
CA GLU A 33 11.32 10.12 12.48
C GLU A 33 11.17 11.50 11.83
N GLN A 34 10.90 11.58 10.52
CA GLN A 34 10.67 12.86 9.86
C GLN A 34 9.26 13.40 10.13
N ILE A 35 8.27 12.52 10.16
CA ILE A 35 6.88 12.88 10.50
C ILE A 35 6.80 13.44 11.92
N ALA A 36 7.49 12.82 12.88
CA ALA A 36 7.54 13.30 14.26
C ALA A 36 8.07 14.75 14.32
N LYS A 37 9.12 15.10 13.59
CA LYS A 37 9.64 16.48 13.61
C LYS A 37 8.64 17.56 13.22
N ILE A 38 7.59 17.21 12.47
CA ILE A 38 6.55 18.15 12.03
C ILE A 38 5.22 17.98 12.77
N HIS A 39 5.11 17.08 13.76
CA HIS A 39 3.85 16.83 14.47
C HIS A 39 3.43 18.02 15.35
N ALA A 40 4.39 18.69 15.99
CA ALA A 40 4.10 19.73 16.97
C ALA A 40 3.36 20.92 16.32
N GLY A 41 2.19 21.27 16.85
CA GLY A 41 1.34 22.36 16.34
C GLY A 41 0.66 22.07 15.00
N ASN A 42 0.70 20.83 14.51
CA ASN A 42 0.09 20.43 13.24
C ASN A 42 -0.88 19.26 13.39
N GLU A 43 -1.90 19.26 12.53
CA GLU A 43 -2.78 18.13 12.32
C GLU A 43 -2.26 17.34 11.13
N LEU A 44 -1.91 16.07 11.33
CA LEU A 44 -1.31 15.24 10.30
C LEU A 44 -2.30 14.19 9.79
N VAL A 45 -2.41 14.08 8.47
CA VAL A 45 -3.05 12.95 7.79
C VAL A 45 -1.97 12.18 7.05
N ILE A 46 -1.70 10.94 7.45
CA ILE A 46 -0.69 10.10 6.83
C ILE A 46 -1.39 9.13 5.88
N ALA A 47 -1.10 9.25 4.59
CA ALA A 47 -1.48 8.30 3.55
C ALA A 47 -0.25 7.55 3.08
N HIS A 48 -0.42 6.36 2.53
CA HIS A 48 0.69 5.56 2.01
C HIS A 48 0.30 4.77 0.76
N GLY A 49 1.29 4.41 -0.06
CA GLY A 49 1.14 3.37 -1.07
C GLY A 49 1.23 1.96 -0.45
N ASN A 50 0.93 0.92 -1.22
CA ASN A 50 1.02 -0.48 -0.76
C ASN A 50 1.53 -1.46 -1.83
N GLY A 51 2.06 -0.96 -2.96
CA GLY A 51 2.36 -1.77 -4.15
C GLY A 51 3.25 -3.00 -3.90
N PRO A 52 4.37 -2.87 -3.15
CA PRO A 52 5.17 -4.02 -2.75
C PRO A 52 4.40 -5.01 -1.85
N GLN A 53 3.70 -4.50 -0.85
CA GLN A 53 3.00 -5.29 0.17
C GLN A 53 1.83 -6.09 -0.43
N VAL A 54 0.96 -5.43 -1.20
CA VAL A 54 -0.19 -6.08 -1.84
C VAL A 54 0.28 -7.10 -2.89
N GLY A 55 1.42 -6.83 -3.52
CA GLY A 55 2.09 -7.77 -4.40
C GLY A 55 2.59 -9.03 -3.68
N LEU A 56 3.23 -8.86 -2.53
CA LEU A 56 3.67 -9.98 -1.69
C LEU A 56 2.47 -10.80 -1.19
N LEU A 57 1.46 -10.15 -0.63
CA LEU A 57 0.24 -10.83 -0.17
C LEU A 57 -0.43 -11.60 -1.32
N SER A 58 -0.48 -11.01 -2.52
CA SER A 58 -1.04 -11.73 -3.67
C SER A 58 -0.21 -12.95 -4.08
N LEU A 59 1.11 -12.93 -3.89
CA LEU A 59 1.96 -14.10 -4.13
C LEU A 59 1.76 -15.18 -3.08
N GLN A 60 1.69 -14.79 -1.81
CA GLN A 60 1.41 -15.70 -0.69
C GLN A 60 0.04 -16.36 -0.86
N ALA A 61 -0.99 -15.57 -1.16
CA ALA A 61 -2.33 -16.06 -1.42
C ALA A 61 -2.36 -17.05 -2.61
N ALA A 62 -1.58 -16.78 -3.67
CA ALA A 62 -1.49 -17.67 -4.82
C ALA A 62 -0.56 -18.89 -4.62
N ALA A 63 0.19 -18.95 -3.52
CA ALA A 63 1.00 -20.11 -3.14
C ALA A 63 0.18 -21.15 -2.36
N TYR A 64 -0.91 -20.72 -1.71
CA TYR A 64 -1.86 -21.61 -1.05
C TYR A 64 -2.93 -22.05 -2.04
N THR A 65 -2.95 -23.35 -2.40
CA THR A 65 -3.73 -23.85 -3.55
C THR A 65 -4.98 -24.64 -3.18
N SER A 66 -5.25 -24.88 -1.89
CA SER A 66 -6.43 -25.65 -1.46
C SER A 66 -7.74 -24.86 -1.58
N VAL A 67 -7.66 -23.52 -1.64
CA VAL A 67 -8.81 -22.62 -1.84
C VAL A 67 -8.43 -21.48 -2.79
N SER A 68 -9.43 -20.81 -3.32
CA SER A 68 -9.23 -19.61 -4.14
C SER A 68 -8.60 -18.48 -3.31
N PRO A 69 -7.62 -17.74 -3.87
CA PRO A 69 -7.07 -16.55 -3.23
C PRO A 69 -8.15 -15.49 -2.96
N TYR A 70 -7.98 -14.73 -1.88
CA TYR A 70 -8.77 -13.51 -1.68
C TYR A 70 -8.59 -12.52 -2.84
N PRO A 71 -9.63 -11.75 -3.17
CA PRO A 71 -9.55 -10.75 -4.22
C PRO A 71 -8.62 -9.59 -3.82
N LEU A 72 -8.14 -8.84 -4.82
CA LEU A 72 -7.07 -7.85 -4.63
C LEU A 72 -7.48 -6.68 -3.72
N ASP A 73 -8.77 -6.34 -3.70
CA ASP A 73 -9.34 -5.31 -2.82
C ASP A 73 -9.28 -5.74 -1.34
N VAL A 74 -9.59 -7.00 -1.03
CA VAL A 74 -9.43 -7.56 0.32
C VAL A 74 -7.96 -7.60 0.73
N LEU A 75 -7.06 -8.03 -0.15
CA LEU A 75 -5.62 -7.95 0.11
C LEU A 75 -5.16 -6.50 0.28
N GLY A 76 -5.79 -5.55 -0.41
CA GLY A 76 -5.58 -4.11 -0.22
C GLY A 76 -5.91 -3.68 1.20
N ALA A 77 -7.09 -4.06 1.71
CA ALA A 77 -7.49 -3.80 3.09
C ALA A 77 -6.54 -4.43 4.12
N GLU A 78 -6.05 -5.66 3.87
CA GLU A 78 -5.02 -6.28 4.72
C GLU A 78 -3.74 -5.43 4.80
N THR A 79 -3.31 -4.84 3.67
CA THR A 79 -2.11 -3.97 3.69
C THR A 79 -2.29 -2.67 4.46
N GLU A 80 -3.51 -2.15 4.59
CA GLU A 80 -3.78 -0.96 5.40
C GLU A 80 -3.53 -1.26 6.87
N GLY A 81 -4.03 -2.40 7.36
CA GLY A 81 -3.73 -2.88 8.72
C GLY A 81 -2.25 -3.16 8.93
N MET A 82 -1.59 -3.85 7.99
CA MET A 82 -0.16 -4.16 8.05
C MET A 82 0.71 -2.91 8.15
N ILE A 83 0.52 -1.94 7.27
CA ILE A 83 1.37 -0.75 7.18
C ILE A 83 1.00 0.23 8.29
N GLY A 84 -0.29 0.47 8.53
CA GLY A 84 -0.78 1.34 9.59
C GLY A 84 -0.28 0.91 10.97
N TYR A 85 -0.36 -0.39 11.28
CA TYR A 85 0.18 -0.94 12.52
C TYR A 85 1.66 -0.61 12.74
N ILE A 86 2.50 -0.76 11.71
CA ILE A 86 3.94 -0.48 11.84
C ILE A 86 4.18 1.03 11.98
N ILE A 87 3.45 1.87 11.23
CA ILE A 87 3.55 3.34 11.35
C ILE A 87 3.17 3.78 12.77
N GLU A 88 2.06 3.28 13.31
CA GLU A 88 1.61 3.60 14.67
C GLU A 88 2.61 3.16 15.72
N GLN A 89 3.18 1.96 15.60
CA GLN A 89 4.21 1.51 16.54
C GLN A 89 5.46 2.37 16.51
N GLU A 90 5.95 2.73 15.32
CA GLU A 90 7.17 3.54 15.21
C GLU A 90 6.92 5.01 15.59
N LEU A 91 5.71 5.55 15.40
CA LEU A 91 5.33 6.87 15.95
C LEU A 91 5.15 6.82 17.47
N GLY A 92 4.52 5.79 18.01
CA GLY A 92 4.36 5.60 19.46
C GLY A 92 5.69 5.43 20.22
N ASN A 93 6.76 5.04 19.53
CA ASN A 93 8.12 5.04 20.09
C ASN A 93 8.76 6.43 20.14
N LEU A 94 8.23 7.42 19.41
CA LEU A 94 8.82 8.75 19.21
C LEU A 94 8.03 9.87 19.88
N LEU A 95 6.72 9.68 20.03
CA LEU A 95 5.78 10.69 20.53
C LEU A 95 5.34 10.37 21.96
N ASP A 96 4.90 11.41 22.69
CA ASP A 96 4.31 11.24 24.01
C ASP A 96 3.05 10.36 23.92
N PHE A 97 2.77 9.60 24.99
CA PHE A 97 1.66 8.66 25.06
C PHE A 97 0.30 9.31 24.80
N GLU A 98 0.17 10.59 25.16
CA GLU A 98 -1.03 11.39 25.03
C GLU A 98 -1.33 11.81 23.59
N VAL A 99 -0.36 11.70 22.66
CA VAL A 99 -0.58 12.05 21.25
C VAL A 99 -1.46 11.00 20.59
N PRO A 100 -2.71 11.32 20.20
CA PRO A 100 -3.62 10.33 19.63
C PRO A 100 -3.33 10.14 18.15
N PHE A 101 -3.29 8.89 17.72
CA PHE A 101 -3.29 8.51 16.31
C PHE A 101 -4.08 7.21 16.11
N ALA A 102 -4.66 7.07 14.92
CA ALA A 102 -5.44 5.90 14.55
C ALA A 102 -5.39 5.66 13.04
N THR A 103 -5.24 4.39 12.67
CA THR A 103 -5.31 3.85 11.32
C THR A 103 -6.77 3.56 11.02
N LEU A 104 -7.22 4.06 9.87
CA LEU A 104 -8.58 3.83 9.38
C LEU A 104 -8.53 2.99 8.12
N LEU A 105 -9.29 1.89 8.12
CA LEU A 105 -9.63 1.22 6.87
C LEU A 105 -10.37 2.20 5.96
N THR A 106 -9.93 2.32 4.71
CA THR A 106 -10.36 3.39 3.82
C THR A 106 -10.76 2.87 2.45
N GLN A 107 -12.04 3.04 2.10
CA GLN A 107 -12.58 2.68 0.80
C GLN A 107 -12.62 3.89 -0.13
N VAL A 108 -12.24 3.67 -1.38
CA VAL A 108 -12.23 4.69 -2.42
C VAL A 108 -13.14 4.27 -3.57
N GLU A 109 -14.16 5.08 -3.82
CA GLU A 109 -15.05 4.94 -4.96
C GLU A 109 -14.30 5.19 -6.27
N VAL A 110 -14.55 4.35 -7.27
CA VAL A 110 -14.00 4.43 -8.62
C VAL A 110 -15.09 4.23 -9.66
N ASP A 111 -14.85 4.61 -10.91
CA ASP A 111 -15.80 4.32 -11.99
C ASP A 111 -15.73 2.85 -12.40
N GLY A 112 -16.83 2.09 -12.33
CA GLY A 112 -16.88 0.71 -12.82
C GLY A 112 -16.57 0.57 -14.32
N ASN A 113 -16.73 1.65 -15.10
CA ASN A 113 -16.40 1.72 -16.52
C ASN A 113 -15.05 2.40 -16.80
N ASP A 114 -14.20 2.60 -15.78
CA ASP A 114 -12.90 3.23 -15.99
C ASP A 114 -12.06 2.44 -17.02
N PRO A 115 -11.49 3.09 -18.05
CA PRO A 115 -10.65 2.42 -19.06
C PRO A 115 -9.45 1.65 -18.47
N ALA A 116 -9.01 2.00 -17.25
CA ALA A 116 -7.94 1.29 -16.56
C ALA A 116 -8.26 -0.19 -16.27
N PHE A 117 -9.54 -0.58 -16.21
CA PHE A 117 -9.93 -1.99 -16.09
C PHE A 117 -9.64 -2.79 -17.35
N GLN A 118 -9.74 -2.16 -18.53
CA GLN A 118 -9.44 -2.78 -19.82
C GLN A 118 -7.95 -2.72 -20.16
N LYS A 119 -7.23 -1.72 -19.63
CA LYS A 119 -5.78 -1.55 -19.81
C LYS A 119 -5.04 -1.40 -18.48
N PRO A 120 -4.85 -2.50 -17.73
CA PRO A 120 -4.04 -2.51 -16.52
C PRO A 120 -2.64 -1.96 -16.77
N SER A 121 -2.18 -1.07 -15.89
CA SER A 121 -0.89 -0.37 -16.06
C SER A 121 -0.09 -0.24 -14.77
N LYS A 122 -0.72 -0.48 -13.60
CA LYS A 122 -0.08 -0.26 -12.31
C LYS A 122 0.76 -1.46 -11.90
N PRO A 123 2.09 -1.33 -11.79
CA PRO A 123 2.96 -2.41 -11.33
C PRO A 123 2.70 -2.77 -9.86
N ILE A 124 2.61 -4.07 -9.56
CA ILE A 124 2.57 -4.61 -8.19
C ILE A 124 3.52 -5.80 -8.03
N GLY A 125 4.02 -6.00 -6.81
CA GLY A 125 4.88 -7.15 -6.49
C GLY A 125 6.29 -7.10 -7.10
N PRO A 126 6.98 -8.26 -7.14
CA PRO A 126 8.36 -8.37 -7.61
C PRO A 126 8.45 -8.38 -9.14
N VAL A 127 9.67 -8.27 -9.64
CA VAL A 127 10.01 -8.36 -11.06
C VAL A 127 10.34 -9.80 -11.46
N TYR A 128 10.01 -10.16 -12.69
CA TYR A 128 10.17 -11.49 -13.28
C TYR A 128 10.98 -11.42 -14.57
N SER A 129 11.61 -12.53 -14.96
CA SER A 129 12.03 -12.71 -16.36
C SER A 129 10.80 -12.78 -17.27
N LYS A 130 11.00 -12.55 -18.57
CA LYS A 130 9.90 -12.61 -19.56
C LYS A 130 9.19 -13.97 -19.55
N SER A 131 9.96 -15.07 -19.56
CA SER A 131 9.42 -16.44 -19.58
C SER A 131 8.62 -16.78 -18.32
N GLU A 132 9.10 -16.36 -17.14
CA GLU A 132 8.36 -16.53 -15.89
C GLU A 132 7.07 -15.71 -15.86
N ALA A 133 7.13 -14.45 -16.33
CA ALA A 133 5.96 -13.58 -16.38
C ALA A 133 4.88 -14.13 -17.32
N GLU A 134 5.25 -14.60 -18.51
CA GLU A 134 4.33 -15.20 -19.48
C GLU A 134 3.68 -16.48 -18.94
N LYS A 135 4.45 -17.33 -18.24
CA LYS A 135 3.92 -18.52 -17.57
C LYS A 135 2.90 -18.16 -16.49
N LEU A 136 3.21 -17.18 -15.64
CA LEU A 136 2.31 -16.73 -14.58
C LEU A 136 1.06 -16.07 -15.14
N ALA A 137 1.19 -15.30 -16.22
CA ALA A 137 0.07 -14.70 -16.94
C ALA A 137 -0.90 -15.76 -17.45
N ALA A 138 -0.40 -16.82 -18.10
CA ALA A 138 -1.23 -17.91 -18.61
C ALA A 138 -1.88 -18.73 -17.48
N GLN A 139 -1.15 -19.00 -16.39
CA GLN A 139 -1.65 -19.84 -15.30
C GLN A 139 -2.64 -19.12 -14.39
N LYS A 140 -2.45 -17.81 -14.17
CA LYS A 140 -3.17 -17.04 -13.15
C LYS A 140 -4.04 -15.93 -13.72
N GLY A 141 -4.12 -15.79 -15.05
CA GLY A 141 -4.87 -14.73 -15.72
C GLY A 141 -4.33 -13.33 -15.43
N TRP A 142 -3.02 -13.20 -15.18
CA TRP A 142 -2.42 -11.91 -14.87
C TRP A 142 -2.19 -11.06 -16.11
N SER A 143 -2.42 -9.76 -15.99
CA SER A 143 -1.84 -8.79 -16.92
C SER A 143 -0.38 -8.52 -16.52
N ILE A 144 0.50 -8.46 -17.50
CA ILE A 144 1.94 -8.19 -17.31
C ILE A 144 2.38 -7.04 -18.21
N ALA A 145 3.37 -6.26 -17.76
CA ALA A 145 3.98 -5.20 -18.55
C ALA A 145 5.51 -5.17 -18.35
N PRO A 146 6.27 -4.64 -19.33
CA PRO A 146 7.71 -4.41 -19.17
C PRO A 146 8.02 -3.42 -18.02
N ASP A 147 9.09 -3.70 -17.29
CA ASP A 147 9.67 -2.88 -16.22
C ASP A 147 11.20 -2.93 -16.34
N GLY A 148 11.74 -2.07 -17.21
CA GLY A 148 13.14 -2.13 -17.64
C GLY A 148 13.42 -3.35 -18.51
N ASP A 149 14.44 -4.13 -18.15
CA ASP A 149 14.82 -5.40 -18.76
C ASP A 149 13.96 -6.60 -18.28
N LYS A 150 13.08 -6.35 -17.30
CA LYS A 150 12.24 -7.36 -16.65
C LYS A 150 10.76 -7.09 -16.91
N PHE A 151 9.91 -7.94 -16.34
CA PHE A 151 8.46 -7.84 -16.43
C PHE A 151 7.85 -7.79 -15.04
N ARG A 152 6.70 -7.13 -14.90
CA ARG A 152 5.95 -7.10 -13.66
C ARG A 152 4.47 -7.37 -13.91
N ARG A 153 3.78 -7.95 -12.92
CA ARG A 153 2.33 -7.97 -12.90
C ARG A 153 1.81 -6.54 -12.82
N VAL A 154 0.83 -6.24 -13.67
CA VAL A 154 0.08 -4.98 -13.63
C VAL A 154 -1.38 -5.22 -13.30
N VAL A 155 -1.96 -4.24 -12.62
CA VAL A 155 -3.38 -4.23 -12.23
C VAL A 155 -4.04 -2.93 -12.68
N ALA A 156 -5.37 -2.91 -12.67
CA ALA A 156 -6.14 -1.72 -12.94
C ALA A 156 -5.82 -0.65 -11.88
N SER A 157 -5.71 0.61 -12.32
CA SER A 157 -5.51 1.76 -11.45
C SER A 157 -6.46 2.87 -11.87
N PRO A 158 -7.77 2.67 -11.66
CA PRO A 158 -8.80 3.64 -12.02
C PRO A 158 -8.64 4.95 -11.23
N ARG A 159 -9.22 6.03 -11.76
CA ARG A 159 -9.15 7.33 -11.08
C ARG A 159 -10.04 7.32 -9.82
N PRO A 160 -9.52 7.76 -8.67
CA PRO A 160 -10.32 7.86 -7.45
C PRO A 160 -11.39 8.96 -7.60
N LYS A 161 -12.61 8.68 -7.16
CA LYS A 161 -13.73 9.64 -7.15
C LYS A 161 -14.00 10.20 -5.76
N ARG A 162 -14.14 9.33 -4.76
CA ARG A 162 -14.54 9.72 -3.40
C ARG A 162 -13.97 8.77 -2.37
N ILE A 163 -13.57 9.33 -1.22
CA ILE A 163 -13.20 8.55 -0.03
C ILE A 163 -14.47 8.38 0.81
N PHE A 164 -14.87 7.14 1.09
CA PHE A 164 -16.08 6.87 1.89
C PHE A 164 -15.92 7.33 3.34
N GLU A 165 -14.77 7.05 3.94
CA GLU A 165 -14.46 7.37 5.34
C GLU A 165 -13.99 8.82 5.54
N ILE A 166 -14.22 9.72 4.56
CA ILE A 166 -13.83 11.13 4.68
C ILE A 166 -14.47 11.82 5.89
N ARG A 167 -15.67 11.39 6.31
CA ARG A 167 -16.34 11.93 7.51
C ARG A 167 -15.63 11.49 8.79
N PRO A 168 -15.43 10.19 9.07
CA PRO A 168 -14.58 9.73 10.17
C PRO A 168 -13.21 10.41 10.22
N ILE A 169 -12.53 10.54 9.07
CA ILE A 169 -11.22 11.22 9.00
C ILE A 169 -11.34 12.66 9.49
N LYS A 170 -12.34 13.42 9.02
CA LYS A 170 -12.57 14.80 9.49
C LYS A 170 -12.90 14.88 10.97
N TRP A 171 -13.73 13.97 11.48
CA TRP A 171 -14.08 13.93 12.90
C TRP A 171 -12.87 13.76 13.79
N LEU A 172 -11.89 12.93 13.40
CA LEU A 172 -10.64 12.76 14.15
C LEU A 172 -9.75 14.01 14.15
N LEU A 173 -9.85 14.86 13.12
CA LEU A 173 -9.05 16.09 13.00
C LEU A 173 -9.70 17.32 13.65
N GLU A 174 -11.01 17.27 13.91
CA GLU A 174 -11.80 18.40 14.44
C GLU A 174 -12.01 18.33 15.96
N LYS A 175 -11.38 17.36 16.64
CA LYS A 175 -11.50 17.16 18.09
C LYS A 175 -10.50 17.98 18.88
#